data_AF-A0A8C1KX48-F1
#
_entry.id   AF-A0A8C1KX48-F1
#
_cell.length_a   1.000
_cell.length_b   1.000
_cell.length_c   1.000
_cell.angle_alpha   90.00
_cell.angle_beta   90.00
_cell.angle_gamma   90.00
#
_symmetry.space_group_name_H-M   'P 1'
#
loop_
_entity.id
_entity.type
_entity.pdbx_description
1 polymer ?
#
loop_
_entity_poly.entity_id
_entity_poly.type
_entity_poly.pdbx_seq_one_letter_code
_entity_poly.pdbx_strand_id
1 'polypeptide(L)'
;MLLSYPPGNPVGYVIQSWHPFLPKFTIQNERKEPVLKIVGPFCDCKCCSDVNFEVMSLDESSVIGRISKQWTGFEAEAFTDADNFGLQFPMDLDVKIKAVILGACFLIVSNRYSSLISFFFYIIY
;
A
#
# COMPACT_ATOMS: atom_id res chain seq x y z
N MET A 1 9.64 3.48 4.65
CA MET A 1 10.34 2.19 4.70
C MET A 1 11.47 2.20 3.68
N LEU A 2 12.67 1.73 4.06
CA LEU A 2 13.81 1.52 3.14
C LEU A 2 13.83 0.04 2.74
N LEU A 3 14.01 -0.24 1.46
CA LEU A 3 14.27 -1.59 0.96
C LEU A 3 15.73 -1.66 0.49
N SER A 4 16.52 -2.61 0.99
CA SER A 4 17.93 -2.78 0.61
C SER A 4 18.28 -4.25 0.39
N TYR A 5 19.04 -4.54 -0.68
CA TYR A 5 19.53 -5.88 -0.98
C TYR A 5 20.71 -5.79 -1.97
N PRO A 6 21.94 -6.28 -1.65
CA PRO A 6 22.47 -6.80 -0.37
C PRO A 6 22.53 -5.72 0.74
N PRO A 7 22.86 -6.06 2.01
CA PRO A 7 22.94 -5.09 3.09
C PRO A 7 23.98 -4.01 2.74
N GLY A 8 23.51 -2.76 2.57
CA GLY A 8 24.33 -1.62 2.14
C GLY A 8 23.92 -1.00 0.80
N ASN A 9 23.19 -1.72 -0.06
CA ASN A 9 22.69 -1.20 -1.33
C ASN A 9 21.17 -0.94 -1.24
N PRO A 10 20.72 0.33 -1.16
CA PRO A 10 19.30 0.64 -1.16
C PRO A 10 18.72 0.35 -2.54
N VAL A 11 17.64 -0.45 -2.60
CA VAL A 11 16.84 -0.75 -3.80
C VAL A 11 15.80 0.34 -4.06
N GLY A 12 15.30 0.95 -2.99
CA GLY A 12 14.39 2.09 -3.06
C GLY A 12 13.73 2.39 -1.73
N TYR A 13 12.86 3.40 -1.75
CA TYR A 13 12.19 3.91 -0.56
C TYR A 13 10.69 4.01 -0.78
N VAL A 14 9.93 3.72 0.27
CA VAL A 14 8.49 3.97 0.34
C VAL A 14 8.30 5.09 1.36
N ILE A 15 7.78 6.23 0.91
CA ILE A 15 7.45 7.36 1.77
C ILE A 15 5.93 7.45 1.86
N GLN A 16 5.39 7.51 3.07
CA GLN A 16 3.97 7.80 3.26
C GLN A 16 3.76 9.31 3.16
N SER A 17 2.92 9.73 2.22
CA SER A 17 2.50 11.12 2.08
C SER A 17 1.26 11.31 2.95
N TRP A 18 1.34 12.21 3.92
CA TRP A 18 0.19 12.50 4.78
C TRP A 18 -0.91 13.20 3.97
N HIS A 19 -2.12 12.66 4.01
CA HIS A 19 -3.30 13.27 3.43
C HIS A 19 -4.50 12.96 4.34
N PRO A 20 -5.37 13.94 4.64
CA PRO A 20 -6.41 13.80 5.67
C PRO A 20 -7.51 12.76 5.39
N PHE A 21 -7.59 12.22 4.16
CA PHE A 21 -8.70 11.37 3.73
C PHE A 21 -8.30 10.20 2.83
N LEU A 22 -7.04 10.16 2.37
CA LEU A 22 -6.56 9.19 1.37
C LEU A 22 -5.20 8.65 1.80
N PRO A 23 -5.04 7.34 1.96
CA PRO A 23 -3.71 6.78 2.16
C PRO A 23 -2.92 6.94 0.85
N LYS A 24 -1.94 7.84 0.85
CA LYS A 24 -1.01 8.05 -0.28
C LYS A 24 0.40 7.63 0.09
N PHE A 25 1.05 6.89 -0.79
CA PHE A 25 2.46 6.54 -0.67
C PHE A 25 3.20 6.94 -1.93
N THR A 26 4.43 7.40 -1.78
CA THR A 26 5.35 7.71 -2.87
C THR A 26 6.44 6.66 -2.91
N ILE A 27 6.60 6.02 -4.06
CA ILE A 27 7.67 5.08 -4.36
C ILE A 27 8.85 5.87 -4.92
N GLN A 28 10.01 5.68 -4.31
CA GLN A 28 11.26 6.29 -4.74
C GLN A 28 12.29 5.22 -5.10
N ASN A 29 13.16 5.56 -6.05
CA ASN A 29 14.29 4.71 -6.42
C ASN A 29 15.44 4.81 -5.40
N GLU A 30 16.55 4.13 -5.69
CA GLU A 30 17.79 4.11 -4.90
C GLU A 30 18.37 5.52 -4.64
N ARG A 31 18.10 6.46 -5.55
CA ARG A 31 18.57 7.86 -5.49
C ARG A 31 17.60 8.78 -4.73
N LYS A 32 16.53 8.23 -4.13
CA LYS A 32 15.44 8.97 -3.50
C LYS A 32 14.64 9.85 -4.48
N GLU A 33 14.73 9.56 -5.77
CA GLU A 33 13.90 10.22 -6.77
C GLU A 33 12.54 9.54 -6.82
N PRO A 34 11.43 10.29 -6.80
CA PRO A 34 10.09 9.71 -6.88
C PRO A 34 9.90 9.11 -8.28
N VAL A 35 9.36 7.90 -8.34
CA VAL A 35 9.10 7.18 -9.61
C VAL A 35 7.62 6.89 -9.81
N LEU A 36 6.93 6.45 -8.75
CA LEU A 36 5.50 6.11 -8.79
C LEU A 36 4.80 6.56 -7.51
N LYS A 37 3.48 6.59 -7.54
CA LYS A 37 2.63 6.81 -6.38
C LYS A 37 1.69 5.63 -6.19
N ILE A 38 1.35 5.35 -4.94
CA ILE A 38 0.30 4.41 -4.58
C ILE A 38 -0.80 5.22 -3.92
N VAL A 39 -1.99 5.17 -4.50
CA VAL A 39 -3.17 5.89 -4.01
C VAL A 39 -4.21 4.86 -3.61
N GLY A 40 -4.57 4.85 -2.33
CA GLY A 40 -5.67 4.02 -1.85
C GLY A 40 -7.03 4.70 -1.96
N PRO A 41 -8.10 3.94 -1.70
CA PRO A 41 -9.45 4.46 -1.82
C PRO A 41 -9.73 5.51 -0.73
N PHE A 42 -10.63 6.45 -1.04
CA PHE A 42 -11.12 7.43 -0.08
C PHE A 42 -11.93 6.72 1.00
N CYS A 43 -11.61 6.96 2.28
CA CYS A 43 -12.30 6.43 3.48
C CYS A 43 -13.24 5.24 3.20
N ASP A 44 -12.75 4.01 3.40
CA ASP A 44 -13.56 2.80 3.39
C ASP A 44 -14.58 2.84 4.55
N CYS A 45 -15.69 3.56 4.37
CA CYS A 45 -16.90 3.43 5.19
C CYS A 45 -17.71 2.18 4.80
N LYS A 46 -17.09 1.23 4.09
CA LYS A 46 -17.66 -0.08 3.75
C LYS A 46 -16.73 -1.16 4.32
N CYS A 47 -16.97 -1.56 5.56
CA CYS A 47 -16.21 -2.63 6.24
C CYS A 47 -16.30 -4.02 5.57
N CYS A 48 -16.89 -4.16 4.38
CA CYS A 48 -17.29 -5.44 3.80
C CYS A 48 -17.02 -5.54 2.28
N SER A 49 -15.98 -4.88 1.76
CA SER A 49 -15.67 -4.93 0.32
C SER A 49 -14.18 -4.96 0.02
N ASP A 50 -13.83 -5.52 -1.15
CA ASP A 50 -12.47 -5.53 -1.68
C ASP A 50 -11.87 -4.13 -1.74
N VAL A 51 -10.61 -4.01 -1.30
CA VAL A 51 -9.89 -2.73 -1.21
C VAL A 51 -8.85 -2.67 -2.30
N ASN A 52 -8.86 -1.58 -3.07
CA ASN A 52 -7.97 -1.44 -4.22
C ASN A 52 -7.09 -0.21 -4.07
N PHE A 53 -5.78 -0.42 -4.09
CA PHE A 53 -4.79 0.64 -4.16
C PHE A 53 -4.23 0.68 -5.57
N GLU A 54 -4.29 1.85 -6.20
CA GLU A 54 -3.80 2.05 -7.54
C GLU A 54 -2.34 2.51 -7.50
N VAL A 55 -1.50 1.85 -8.28
CA VAL A 55 -0.12 2.28 -8.54
C VAL A 55 -0.18 3.19 -9.76
N MET A 56 0.10 4.47 -9.57
CA MET A 56 -0.03 5.51 -10.59
C MET A 56 1.31 6.17 -10.90
N SER A 57 1.36 6.83 -12.05
CA SER A 57 2.42 7.78 -12.39
C SER A 57 2.49 8.95 -11.38
N LEU A 58 3.60 9.68 -11.38
CA LEU A 58 3.87 10.78 -10.44
C LEU A 58 2.84 11.92 -10.52
N ASP A 59 2.32 12.15 -11.71
CA ASP A 59 1.28 13.11 -12.02
C ASP A 59 -0.14 12.59 -11.74
N GLU A 60 -0.27 11.36 -11.24
CA GLU A 60 -1.55 10.70 -10.94
C GLU A 60 -2.48 10.58 -12.17
N SER A 61 -1.94 10.69 -13.39
CA SER A 61 -2.72 10.69 -14.64
C SER A 61 -2.98 9.30 -15.22
N SER A 62 -2.10 8.34 -14.92
CA SER A 62 -2.13 6.99 -15.49
C SER A 62 -1.91 5.93 -14.42
N VAL A 63 -2.72 4.87 -14.50
CA VAL A 63 -2.60 3.68 -13.64
C VAL A 63 -1.62 2.71 -14.29
N ILE A 64 -0.52 2.46 -13.60
CA ILE A 64 0.53 1.52 -14.00
C ILE A 64 0.26 0.13 -13.41
N GLY A 65 -0.37 0.05 -12.24
CA GLY A 65 -0.63 -1.22 -11.57
C GLY A 65 -1.66 -1.10 -10.47
N ARG A 66 -1.91 -2.21 -9.79
CA ARG A 66 -2.89 -2.29 -8.71
C ARG A 66 -2.46 -3.28 -7.64
N ILE A 67 -2.70 -2.90 -6.40
CA ILE A 67 -2.65 -3.77 -5.22
C ILE A 67 -4.10 -3.97 -4.78
N SER A 68 -4.60 -5.20 -4.80
CA SER A 68 -5.97 -5.53 -4.40
C SER A 68 -5.97 -6.42 -3.17
N LYS A 69 -6.64 -5.99 -2.11
CA LYS A 69 -7.01 -6.86 -0.99
C LYS A 69 -8.36 -7.50 -1.31
N GLN A 70 -8.42 -8.82 -1.42
CA GLN A 70 -9.71 -9.52 -1.48
C GLN A 70 -10.30 -9.65 -0.07
N TRP A 71 -11.58 -9.33 0.04
CA TRP A 71 -12.37 -9.53 1.25
C TRP A 71 -12.87 -10.98 1.29
N THR A 72 -12.48 -11.72 2.32
CA THR A 72 -12.83 -13.14 2.51
C THR A 72 -14.10 -13.35 3.35
N GLY A 73 -14.80 -12.27 3.72
CA GLY A 73 -16.05 -12.31 4.49
C GLY A 73 -15.88 -12.05 5.99
N PHE A 74 -17.01 -11.76 6.65
CA PHE A 74 -17.08 -11.32 8.06
C PHE A 74 -16.64 -12.40 9.08
N GLU A 75 -16.79 -13.68 8.74
CA GLU A 75 -16.49 -14.81 9.66
C GLU A 75 -15.02 -15.27 9.58
N ALA A 76 -14.32 -14.99 8.49
CA ALA A 76 -12.92 -15.39 8.29
C ALA A 76 -11.93 -14.36 8.86
N GLU A 77 -12.25 -13.06 8.84
CA GLU A 77 -11.39 -12.00 9.38
C GLU A 77 -11.24 -12.05 10.92
N ALA A 78 -12.21 -12.64 11.65
CA ALA A 78 -12.14 -12.77 13.11
C ALA A 78 -11.28 -13.96 13.59
N PHE A 79 -11.05 -14.96 12.74
CA PHE A 79 -10.38 -16.22 13.10
C PHE A 79 -9.16 -16.58 12.24
N THR A 80 -8.96 -15.91 11.10
CA THR A 80 -7.81 -16.15 10.22
C THR A 80 -7.30 -14.81 9.69
N ASP A 81 -6.19 -14.35 10.25
CA ASP A 81 -5.49 -13.08 9.94
C ASP A 81 -4.77 -13.12 8.55
N ALA A 82 -5.31 -13.92 7.62
CA ALA A 82 -4.73 -14.19 6.31
C ALA A 82 -5.43 -13.33 5.24
N ASP A 83 -4.94 -12.11 5.08
CA ASP A 83 -5.36 -11.21 4.01
C ASP A 83 -4.80 -11.67 2.64
N ASN A 84 -5.67 -11.91 1.67
CA ASN A 84 -5.25 -12.24 0.30
C ASN A 84 -4.96 -10.96 -0.50
N PHE A 85 -3.68 -10.64 -0.68
CA PHE A 85 -3.23 -9.52 -1.52
C PHE A 85 -2.84 -9.98 -2.92
N GLY A 86 -3.44 -9.37 -3.93
CA GLY A 86 -3.05 -9.47 -5.33
C GLY A 86 -2.24 -8.25 -5.77
N LEU A 87 -1.17 -8.48 -6.54
CA LEU A 87 -0.37 -7.43 -7.17
C LEU A 87 -0.45 -7.58 -8.70
N GLN A 88 -0.76 -6.49 -9.38
CA GLN A 88 -0.79 -6.39 -10.83
C GLN A 88 0.07 -5.22 -11.29
N PHE A 89 0.98 -5.48 -12.22
CA PHE A 89 1.85 -4.49 -12.85
C PHE A 89 2.34 -5.04 -14.18
N PRO A 90 2.77 -4.18 -15.13
CA PRO A 90 3.17 -4.63 -16.45
C PRO A 90 4.53 -5.35 -16.38
N MET A 91 4.77 -6.26 -17.33
CA MET A 91 5.94 -7.13 -17.30
C MET A 91 7.25 -6.36 -17.41
N ASP A 92 7.26 -5.26 -18.17
CA ASP A 92 8.38 -4.35 -18.42
C ASP A 92 8.71 -3.41 -17.24
N LEU A 93 7.88 -3.37 -16.19
CA LEU A 93 8.18 -2.58 -15.00
C LEU A 93 9.47 -3.07 -14.32
N ASP A 94 10.34 -2.13 -13.94
CA ASP A 94 11.62 -2.41 -13.28
C ASP A 94 11.44 -3.34 -12.07
N VAL A 95 12.26 -4.40 -12.01
CA VAL A 95 12.28 -5.39 -10.95
C VAL A 95 12.51 -4.75 -9.58
N LYS A 96 13.34 -3.71 -9.50
CA LYS A 96 13.58 -2.96 -8.26
C LYS A 96 12.30 -2.28 -7.78
N ILE A 97 11.56 -1.65 -8.68
CA ILE A 97 10.29 -0.98 -8.37
C ILE A 97 9.23 -1.99 -7.96
N LYS A 98 9.14 -3.15 -8.62
CA LYS A 98 8.26 -4.25 -8.19
C LYS A 98 8.56 -4.69 -6.75
N ALA A 99 9.84 -4.82 -6.40
CA ALA A 99 10.25 -5.16 -5.05
C ALA A 99 9.87 -4.07 -4.03
N VAL A 100 10.01 -2.79 -4.40
CA VAL A 100 9.61 -1.67 -3.54
C VAL A 100 8.08 -1.61 -3.37
N ILE A 101 7.30 -1.90 -4.41
CA ILE A 101 5.83 -2.01 -4.34
C ILE A 101 5.42 -3.16 -3.40
N LEU A 102 6.10 -4.31 -3.48
CA LEU A 102 5.88 -5.42 -2.55
C LEU A 102 6.18 -4.98 -1.11
N GLY A 103 7.27 -4.24 -0.88
CA GLY A 103 7.56 -3.63 0.43
C GLY A 103 6.48 -2.65 0.89
N ALA A 104 5.92 -1.85 -0.02
CA ALA A 104 4.79 -0.96 0.27
C ALA A 104 3.52 -1.74 0.66
N CYS A 105 3.27 -2.90 0.04
CA CYS A 105 2.17 -3.79 0.40
C CYS A 105 2.25 -4.19 1.89
N PHE A 106 3.43 -4.62 2.37
CA PHE A 106 3.64 -4.92 3.79
C PHE A 106 3.41 -3.70 4.70
N LEU A 107 3.82 -2.50 4.27
CA LEU A 107 3.60 -1.26 5.01
C LEU A 107 2.11 -0.90 5.13
N ILE A 108 1.32 -1.13 4.08
CA ILE A 108 -0.12 -0.89 4.05
C ILE A 108 -0.83 -1.79 5.07
N VAL A 109 -0.46 -3.08 5.11
CA VAL A 109 -0.98 -4.05 6.08
C VAL A 109 -0.70 -3.58 7.51
N SER A 110 0.55 -3.23 7.81
CA SER A 110 0.95 -2.76 9.14
C SER A 110 0.19 -1.49 9.60
N ASN A 111 -0.03 -0.53 8.70
CA ASN A 111 -0.78 0.69 9.04
C ASN A 111 -2.27 0.44 9.29
N ARG A 112 -2.89 -0.57 8.66
CA ARG A 112 -4.32 -0.89 8.86
C ARG A 112 -4.61 -1.41 10.26
N TYR A 113 -3.74 -2.26 10.83
CA TYR A 113 -3.91 -2.72 12.23
C TYR A 113 -3.78 -1.56 13.24
N SER A 114 -2.92 -0.58 12.97
CA SER A 114 -2.83 0.64 13.79
C SER A 114 -4.07 1.54 13.65
N SER A 115 -4.59 1.66 12.42
CA SER A 115 -5.77 2.49 12.12
C SER A 115 -7.07 1.94 12.73
N LEU A 116 -7.26 0.62 12.76
CA LEU A 116 -8.40 0.00 13.44
C LEU A 116 -8.40 0.30 14.93
N ILE A 117 -7.22 0.27 15.58
CA ILE A 117 -7.09 0.67 16.99
C ILE A 117 -7.40 2.17 17.15
N SER A 118 -6.87 3.05 16.30
CA SER A 118 -7.15 4.49 16.35
C SER A 118 -8.63 4.84 16.11
N PHE A 119 -9.34 4.14 15.22
CA PHE A 119 -10.76 4.40 14.95
C PHE A 119 -11.64 3.98 16.12
N PHE A 120 -11.30 2.86 16.80
CA PHE A 120 -11.95 2.47 18.05
C PHE A 120 -11.71 3.50 19.17
N PHE A 121 -10.52 4.10 19.26
CA PHE A 121 -10.27 5.16 20.24
C PHE A 121 -11.02 6.47 19.92
N TYR A 122 -11.17 6.85 18.65
CA TYR A 122 -11.86 8.11 18.28
C TYR A 122 -13.37 8.10 18.55
N ILE A 123 -14.01 6.92 18.62
CA ILE A 123 -15.45 6.80 18.91
C ILE A 123 -15.74 6.77 20.43
N ILE A 124 -14.72 6.63 21.28
CA ILE A 124 -14.87 6.50 22.74
C ILE A 124 -14.52 7.82 23.48
N TYR A 125 -14.24 8.92 22.76
CA TYR A 125 -14.02 10.26 23.33
C TYR A 125 -14.99 11.30 22.77
#